data_AF-A0A8D8EZF6-F1
#
_entry.id   AF-A0A8D8EZF6-F1
#
_cell.length_a   1.000
_cell.length_b   1.000
_cell.length_c   1.000
_cell.angle_alpha   90.00
_cell.angle_beta   90.00
_cell.angle_gamma   90.00
#
_symmetry.space_group_name_H-M   'P 1'
#
loop_
_entity.id
_entity.type
_entity.pdbx_description
1 polymer ?
#
loop_
_entity_poly.entity_id
_entity_poly.type
_entity_poly.pdbx_seq_one_letter_code
_entity_poly.pdbx_strand_id
1 'polypeptide(L)'
;MASLPEENRTAINTLQHSFKVSMVIYGKFCELFTLVFRPPNQDEQKRSKKSKPVPCSTNRLHEFCWTLFIYAKHEYPEQSADVVTSCNMMLCCLDLVYSNAIADGRRDIVNP
;
A
#
# COMPACT_ATOMS: atom_id res chain seq x y z
N MET A 1 -27.31 12.91 28.01
CA MET A 1 -26.25 12.61 27.03
C MET A 1 -26.21 11.10 26.89
N ALA A 2 -26.66 10.55 25.76
CA ALA A 2 -26.69 9.10 25.57
C ALA A 2 -25.25 8.58 25.61
N SER A 3 -24.89 7.89 26.69
CA SER A 3 -23.60 7.20 26.80
C SER A 3 -23.60 6.10 25.75
N LEU A 4 -22.71 6.20 24.75
CA LEU A 4 -22.44 5.07 23.86
C LEU A 4 -22.08 3.86 24.73
N PRO A 5 -22.60 2.66 24.41
CA PRO A 5 -22.15 1.42 25.04
C PRO A 5 -20.61 1.34 25.03
N GLU A 6 -20.01 0.88 26.12
CA GLU A 6 -18.54 0.79 26.25
C GLU A 6 -17.89 -0.05 25.13
N GLU A 7 -18.63 -1.03 24.61
CA GLU A 7 -18.26 -1.80 23.43
C GLU A 7 -18.06 -0.90 22.20
N ASN A 8 -19.03 -0.01 21.92
CA ASN A 8 -18.96 0.92 20.80
C ASN A 8 -17.81 1.93 20.99
N ARG A 9 -17.57 2.40 22.22
CA ARG A 9 -16.45 3.30 22.54
C ARG A 9 -15.11 2.62 22.27
N THR A 10 -14.97 1.37 22.68
CA THR A 10 -13.75 0.58 22.47
C THR A 10 -13.52 0.32 20.98
N ALA A 11 -14.55 -0.07 20.25
CA ALA A 11 -14.48 -0.27 18.80
C ALA A 11 -14.04 1.01 18.05
N ILE A 12 -14.61 2.16 18.44
CA ILE A 12 -14.23 3.46 17.86
C ILE A 12 -12.75 3.78 18.15
N ASN A 13 -12.30 3.60 19.39
CA ASN A 13 -10.92 3.87 19.77
C ASN A 13 -9.92 2.97 19.02
N THR A 14 -10.22 1.67 18.89
CA THR A 14 -9.40 0.72 18.12
C THR A 14 -9.34 1.12 16.65
N LEU A 15 -10.48 1.49 16.05
CA LEU A 15 -10.52 1.93 14.65
C LEU A 15 -9.73 3.21 14.42
N GLN A 16 -9.85 4.20 15.32
CA GLN A 16 -9.08 5.44 15.25
C GLN A 16 -7.58 5.18 15.38
N HIS A 17 -7.17 4.29 16.29
CA HIS A 17 -5.77 3.92 16.44
C HIS A 17 -5.24 3.27 15.16
N SER A 18 -5.93 2.25 14.66
CA SER A 18 -5.53 1.54 13.42
C SER A 18 -5.47 2.48 12.22
N PHE A 19 -6.41 3.41 12.11
CA PHE A 19 -6.41 4.42 11.05
C PHE A 19 -5.21 5.37 11.15
N LYS A 20 -4.88 5.87 12.36
CA LYS A 20 -3.70 6.72 12.57
C LYS A 20 -2.40 6.00 12.17
N VAL A 21 -2.26 4.74 12.57
CA VAL A 21 -1.09 3.93 12.19
C VAL A 21 -1.03 3.79 10.67
N SER A 22 -2.12 3.37 10.03
CA SER A 22 -2.18 3.23 8.57
C SER A 22 -1.88 4.53 7.83
N MET A 23 -2.32 5.68 8.34
CA MET A 23 -2.04 6.98 7.73
C MET A 23 -0.54 7.33 7.78
N VAL A 24 0.13 7.04 8.89
CA VAL A 24 1.60 7.22 9.01
C VAL A 24 2.34 6.28 8.07
N ILE A 25 1.90 5.01 7.97
CA ILE A 25 2.52 4.05 7.06
C ILE A 25 2.27 4.43 5.60
N TYR A 26 1.10 4.95 5.26
CA TYR A 26 0.80 5.40 3.90
C TYR A 26 1.74 6.51 3.44
N GLY A 27 2.00 7.50 4.29
CA GLY A 27 2.97 8.56 4.00
C GLY A 27 4.36 8.01 3.71
N LYS A 28 4.86 7.12 4.58
CA LYS A 28 6.14 6.43 4.38
C LYS A 28 6.14 5.56 3.13
N PHE A 29 5.03 4.89 2.84
CA PHE A 29 4.87 4.05 1.66
C PHE A 29 5.01 4.87 0.38
N CYS A 30 4.38 6.03 0.28
CA CYS A 30 4.53 6.89 -0.90
C CYS A 30 5.99 7.28 -1.13
N GLU A 31 6.71 7.67 -0.08
CA GLU A 31 8.14 7.96 -0.16
C GLU A 31 8.95 6.74 -0.60
N LEU A 32 8.80 5.61 0.10
CA LEU A 32 9.52 4.36 -0.18
C LEU A 32 9.22 3.82 -1.59
N PHE A 33 7.97 3.89 -2.02
CA PHE A 33 7.56 3.43 -3.34
C PHE A 33 8.28 4.23 -4.44
N THR A 34 8.41 5.55 -4.30
CA THR A 34 9.13 6.38 -5.27
C THR A 34 10.64 6.19 -5.27
N LEU A 35 11.21 5.60 -4.21
CA LEU A 35 12.62 5.20 -4.20
C LEU A 35 12.85 3.95 -5.05
N VAL A 36 11.92 2.99 -5.03
CA VAL A 36 12.05 1.68 -5.69
C VAL A 36 11.46 1.69 -7.10
N PHE A 37 10.32 2.33 -7.30
CA PHE A 37 9.60 2.41 -8.56
C PHE A 37 9.56 3.84 -9.06
N ARG A 38 9.37 4.01 -10.37
CA ARG A 38 9.12 5.34 -10.92
C ARG A 38 7.87 5.94 -10.27
N PRO A 39 7.82 7.26 -10.10
CA PRO A 39 6.63 7.89 -9.54
C PRO A 39 5.40 7.53 -10.40
N PRO A 40 4.26 7.23 -9.76
CA PRO A 40 2.99 7.03 -10.46
C PRO A 40 2.66 8.31 -11.25
N ASN A 41 2.83 8.27 -12.57
CA ASN A 41 2.54 9.41 -13.43
C ASN A 41 1.04 9.47 -13.70
N GLN A 42 0.41 10.65 -13.49
CA GLN A 42 -0.97 10.89 -13.92
C GLN A 42 -1.13 10.83 -15.45
N ASP A 43 -0.02 10.97 -16.19
CA ASP A 43 0.04 10.96 -17.65
C ASP A 43 0.24 9.56 -18.27
N GLU A 44 -0.22 8.49 -17.63
CA GLU A 44 -0.43 7.19 -18.29
C GLU A 44 -1.66 7.22 -19.24
N GLN A 45 -1.63 8.22 -20.13
CA GLN A 45 -2.10 8.30 -21.50
C GLN A 45 -3.59 8.12 -21.83
N LYS A 46 -4.14 9.21 -22.38
CA LYS A 46 -4.91 9.19 -23.63
C LYS A 46 -4.10 8.46 -24.71
N ARG A 47 -4.11 7.12 -24.71
CA ARG A 47 -3.55 6.31 -25.81
C ARG A 47 -4.68 5.81 -26.70
N SER A 48 -4.44 5.91 -28.00
CA SER A 48 -5.38 5.57 -29.08
C SER A 48 -5.85 4.11 -28.95
N LYS A 49 -7.12 3.85 -29.30
CA LYS A 49 -7.89 2.59 -29.14
C LYS A 49 -7.28 1.31 -29.77
N LYS A 50 -6.02 1.33 -30.25
CA LYS A 50 -5.33 0.21 -30.92
C LYS A 50 -4.08 -0.33 -30.21
N SER A 51 -3.69 0.16 -29.03
CA SER A 51 -2.53 -0.41 -28.33
C SER A 51 -2.89 -1.71 -27.60
N LYS A 52 -1.96 -2.69 -27.61
CA LYS A 52 -2.00 -3.88 -26.75
C LYS A 52 -2.26 -3.48 -25.28
N PRO A 53 -2.99 -4.30 -24.50
CA PRO A 53 -3.19 -4.01 -23.07
C PRO A 53 -1.81 -3.85 -22.43
N VAL A 54 -1.60 -2.70 -21.78
CA VAL A 54 -0.35 -2.43 -21.06
C VAL A 54 -0.33 -3.38 -19.87
N PRO A 55 0.68 -4.25 -19.74
CA PRO A 55 0.82 -5.05 -18.53
C PRO A 55 1.07 -4.09 -17.36
N CYS A 56 0.45 -4.33 -16.21
CA CYS A 56 0.51 -3.56 -14.94
C CYS A 56 1.26 -2.21 -15.00
N SER A 57 0.52 -1.11 -14.91
CA SER A 57 1.07 0.24 -14.89
C SER A 57 1.60 0.60 -13.50
N THR A 58 2.48 1.60 -13.37
CA THR A 58 3.06 1.93 -12.07
C THR A 58 2.01 2.42 -11.07
N ASN A 59 0.95 3.08 -11.57
CA ASN A 59 -0.23 3.44 -10.78
C ASN A 59 -0.95 2.20 -10.20
N ARG A 60 -1.19 1.19 -11.05
CA ARG A 60 -1.83 -0.06 -10.61
C ARG A 60 -0.97 -0.85 -9.64
N LEU A 61 0.35 -0.81 -9.81
CA LEU A 61 1.29 -1.44 -8.89
C LEU A 61 1.28 -0.76 -7.51
N HIS A 62 1.22 0.58 -7.48
CA HIS A 62 1.09 1.35 -6.24
C HIS A 62 -0.22 1.01 -5.51
N GLU A 63 -1.36 1.02 -6.21
CA GLU A 63 -2.66 0.62 -5.66
C GLU A 63 -2.64 -0.82 -5.13
N PHE A 64 -2.07 -1.75 -5.90
CA PHE A 64 -1.96 -3.15 -5.52
C PHE A 64 -1.10 -3.33 -4.27
N CYS A 65 0.09 -2.73 -4.23
CA CYS A 65 1.01 -2.84 -3.09
C CYS A 65 0.38 -2.32 -1.80
N TRP A 66 -0.33 -1.19 -1.86
CA TRP A 66 -1.04 -0.65 -0.71
C TRP A 66 -2.20 -1.56 -0.27
N THR A 67 -2.99 -2.06 -1.23
CA THR A 67 -4.11 -2.97 -0.94
C THR A 67 -3.62 -4.27 -0.30
N LEU A 68 -2.52 -4.82 -0.80
CA LEU A 68 -1.86 -6.00 -0.23
C LEU A 68 -1.46 -5.76 1.23
N PHE A 69 -0.86 -4.62 1.53
CA PHE A 69 -0.51 -4.25 2.90
C PHE A 69 -1.75 -4.17 3.80
N ILE A 70 -2.83 -3.51 3.36
CA ILE A 70 -4.07 -3.40 4.16
C ILE A 70 -4.68 -4.78 4.43
N TYR A 71 -4.69 -5.66 3.44
CA TYR A 71 -5.22 -7.01 3.60
C TYR A 71 -4.37 -7.82 4.59
N ALA A 72 -3.06 -7.80 4.42
CA ALA A 72 -2.16 -8.51 5.30
C ALA A 72 -2.22 -7.94 6.74
N LYS A 73 -2.29 -6.62 6.89
CA LYS A 73 -2.50 -5.94 8.19
C LYS A 73 -3.76 -6.42 8.91
N HIS A 74 -4.84 -6.64 8.14
CA HIS A 74 -6.12 -7.13 8.67
C HIS A 74 -6.04 -8.61 9.08
N GLU A 75 -5.29 -9.45 8.36
CA GLU A 75 -5.08 -10.85 8.76
C GLU A 75 -4.25 -10.99 10.03
N TYR A 76 -3.32 -10.06 10.28
CA TYR A 76 -2.42 -10.08 11.43
C TYR A 76 -2.58 -8.83 12.34
N PRO A 77 -3.72 -8.68 13.04
CA PRO A 77 -4.00 -7.48 13.83
C PRO A 77 -3.07 -7.33 15.05
N GLU A 78 -2.66 -8.44 15.68
CA GLU A 78 -1.73 -8.41 16.82
C GLU A 78 -0.33 -7.93 16.43
N GLN A 79 0.12 -8.28 15.23
CA GLN A 79 1.44 -7.90 14.70
C GLN A 79 1.45 -6.52 14.05
N SER A 80 0.29 -5.87 13.90
CA SER A 80 0.20 -4.59 13.21
C SER A 80 -0.34 -3.45 14.08
N ALA A 81 -0.42 -3.68 15.40
CA ALA A 81 -0.85 -2.67 16.34
C ALA A 81 0.12 -1.48 16.40
N ASP A 82 1.43 -1.74 16.28
CA ASP A 82 2.45 -0.71 16.35
C ASP A 82 2.96 -0.25 14.97
N VAL A 83 3.54 0.95 14.96
CA VAL A 83 4.05 1.60 13.74
C VAL A 83 5.30 0.89 13.20
N VAL A 84 6.15 0.33 14.07
CA VAL A 84 7.42 -0.28 13.66
C VAL A 84 7.14 -1.57 12.90
N THR A 85 6.34 -2.46 13.48
CA THR A 85 6.00 -3.74 12.87
C THR A 85 5.15 -3.55 11.61
N SER A 86 4.21 -2.58 11.61
CA SER A 86 3.49 -2.21 10.39
C SER A 86 4.42 -1.68 9.28
N CYS A 87 5.49 -0.97 9.63
CA CYS A 87 6.49 -0.50 8.66
C CYS A 87 7.29 -1.67 8.08
N ASN A 88 7.73 -2.62 8.92
CA ASN A 88 8.42 -3.82 8.45
C ASN A 88 7.54 -4.65 7.51
N MET A 89 6.26 -4.81 7.85
CA MET A 89 5.29 -5.51 7.02
C MET A 89 5.09 -4.83 5.66
N MET A 90 5.02 -3.50 5.63
CA MET A 90 4.96 -2.72 4.39
C MET A 90 6.22 -2.93 3.53
N LEU A 91 7.41 -2.99 4.14
CA LEU A 91 8.65 -3.31 3.42
C LEU A 91 8.63 -4.72 2.82
N CYS A 92 8.09 -5.72 3.54
CA CYS A 92 7.91 -7.06 2.99
C CYS A 92 6.95 -7.07 1.79
N CYS A 93 5.84 -6.32 1.85
CA CYS A 93 4.94 -6.17 0.71
C CYS A 93 5.65 -5.52 -0.49
N LEU A 94 6.46 -4.48 -0.25
CA LEU A 94 7.21 -3.79 -1.29
C LEU A 94 8.27 -4.70 -1.92
N ASP A 95 9.00 -5.47 -1.12
CA ASP A 95 10.00 -6.44 -1.57
C ASP A 95 9.38 -7.56 -2.42
N LEU A 96 8.21 -8.07 -2.00
CA LEU A 96 7.45 -9.05 -2.78
C LEU A 96 7.07 -8.49 -4.15
N VAL A 97 6.53 -7.27 -4.19
CA VAL A 97 6.13 -6.60 -5.43
C VAL A 97 7.36 -6.34 -6.32
N TYR A 98 8.47 -5.89 -5.74
CA TYR A 98 9.74 -5.69 -6.45
C TYR A 98 10.27 -6.98 -7.06
N SER A 99 10.37 -8.04 -6.27
CA SER A 99 10.84 -9.36 -6.71
C SER A 99 9.99 -9.89 -7.87
N ASN A 100 8.66 -9.73 -7.80
CA ASN A 100 7.76 -10.11 -8.91
C ASN A 100 7.98 -9.25 -10.16
N ALA A 101 8.17 -7.94 -10.02
CA ALA A 101 8.47 -7.06 -11.15
C ALA A 101 9.79 -7.42 -11.85
N ILE A 102 10.83 -7.75 -11.08
CA ILE A 102 12.12 -8.19 -11.62
C ILE A 102 12.00 -9.57 -12.30
N ALA A 103 11.26 -10.50 -11.71
CA ALA A 103 11.02 -11.83 -12.29
C ALA A 103 10.24 -11.76 -13.63
N ASP A 104 9.31 -10.83 -13.75
CA ASP A 104 8.57 -10.55 -15.00
C ASP A 104 9.40 -9.72 -16.01
N GLY A 105 10.65 -9.35 -15.68
CA GLY A 105 11.52 -8.55 -16.53
C GLY A 105 11.11 -7.08 -16.67
N ARG A 106 10.17 -6.60 -15.83
CA ARG A 106 9.63 -5.24 -15.83
C ARG A 106 10.57 -4.23 -15.16
N ARG A 107 11.77 -4.07 -15.72
CA ARG A 107 12.73 -3.03 -15.28
C ARG A 107 12.33 -1.62 -15.74
N ASP A 108 11.34 -1.52 -16.63
CA ASP A 108 10.79 -0.27 -17.13
C ASP A 108 10.04 0.54 -16.06
N ILE A 109 9.51 -0.11 -15.03
CA ILE A 109 8.77 0.55 -13.94
C ILE A 109 9.63 0.77 -12.68
N VAL A 110 10.79 0.12 -12.60
CA VAL A 110 11.75 0.26 -11.51
C VAL A 110 12.54 1.57 -11.70
N ASN A 111 12.82 2.24 -10.59
CA ASN A 111 13.68 3.43 -10.59
C ASN A 111 15.15 2.97 -10.69
N PRO A 112 15.93 3.46 -11.67
CA PRO A 112 17.35 3.09 -11.81
C PRO A 112 18.24 3.60 -10.69
#